data_AF-A0A0D0BEA0-F1
#
_entry.id   AF-A0A0D0BEA0-F1
#
_cell.length_a   1.000
_cell.length_b   1.000
_cell.length_c   1.000
_cell.angle_alpha   90.00
_cell.angle_beta   90.00
_cell.angle_gamma   90.00
#
_symmetry.space_group_name_H-M   'P 1'
#
loop_
_entity.id
_entity.type
_entity.pdbx_description
1 polymer ?
#
loop_
_entity_poly.entity_id
_entity_poly.type
_entity_poly.pdbx_seq_one_letter_code
_entity_poly.pdbx_strand_id
1 'polypeptide(L)'
;LQSLHDHCKTLDMQILKITAERDMILSNFKLLAGAVQLRDVDPFKFSATFISPSPGDRPNSETHPDVKFWNKSEFLTWLESYEAQLANRGKLPYLEQENSDPVLDDEVDAIRKTLRGAFSELNNRGLAPARWGNLTASGTDLMNGIMEKAHPIFRLANNGWKLHHLAISSYPSWRRNHIENAGANENSKKRKQSASSESIKSEVNEKKIKGMNLTYPINVADFLQLILWRLLQ
;
A
#
# COMPACT_ATOMS: atom_id res chain seq x y z
N LEU A 1 44.10 -42.43 -9.04
CA LEU A 1 43.32 -43.14 -8.00
C LEU A 1 43.19 -42.30 -6.72
N GLN A 2 44.29 -41.81 -6.11
CA GLN A 2 44.23 -40.98 -4.90
C GLN A 2 43.36 -39.71 -5.05
N SER A 3 43.57 -38.93 -6.11
CA SER A 3 42.78 -37.71 -6.36
C SER A 3 41.27 -37.95 -6.54
N LEU A 4 40.87 -39.12 -7.06
CA LEU A 4 39.45 -39.48 -7.21
C LEU A 4 38.83 -39.80 -5.84
N HIS A 5 39.56 -40.52 -5.01
CA HIS A 5 39.16 -40.86 -3.64
C HIS A 5 38.96 -39.61 -2.78
N ASP A 6 39.88 -38.66 -2.87
CA ASP A 6 39.80 -37.39 -2.12
C ASP A 6 38.62 -36.52 -2.61
N HIS A 7 38.30 -36.57 -3.90
CA HIS A 7 37.13 -35.91 -4.46
C HIS A 7 35.80 -36.53 -3.98
N CYS A 8 35.70 -37.87 -3.96
CA CYS A 8 34.53 -38.58 -3.43
C CYS A 8 34.27 -38.22 -1.97
N LYS A 9 35.31 -38.23 -1.12
CA LYS A 9 35.20 -37.82 0.29
C LYS A 9 34.69 -36.39 0.45
N THR A 10 35.15 -35.49 -0.41
CA THR A 10 34.73 -34.08 -0.37
C THR A 10 33.25 -33.94 -0.72
N LEU A 11 32.78 -34.66 -1.74
CA LEU A 11 31.37 -34.69 -2.12
C LEU A 11 30.49 -35.27 -1.01
N ASP A 12 30.91 -36.36 -0.36
CA ASP A 12 30.17 -36.95 0.76
C ASP A 12 30.00 -35.95 1.92
N MET A 13 31.04 -35.20 2.25
CA MET A 13 30.94 -34.13 3.27
C MET A 13 29.99 -33.02 2.84
N GLN A 14 29.99 -32.63 1.57
CA GLN A 14 29.07 -31.60 1.06
C GLN A 14 27.62 -32.08 1.11
N ILE A 15 27.35 -33.34 0.74
CA ILE A 15 26.01 -33.93 0.80
C ILE A 15 25.52 -33.96 2.26
N LEU A 16 26.37 -34.38 3.20
CA LEU A 16 26.04 -34.39 4.62
C LEU A 16 25.70 -32.99 5.14
N LYS A 17 26.51 -32.00 4.77
CA LYS A 17 26.28 -30.59 5.14
C LYS A 17 24.94 -30.09 4.61
N ILE A 18 24.68 -30.26 3.31
CA ILE A 18 23.44 -29.81 2.66
C ILE A 18 22.22 -30.52 3.28
N THR A 19 22.35 -31.81 3.61
CA THR A 19 21.28 -32.57 4.26
C THR A 19 20.97 -32.00 5.65
N ALA A 20 21.99 -31.71 6.46
CA ALA A 20 21.80 -31.10 7.77
C ALA A 20 21.18 -29.70 7.69
N GLU A 21 21.62 -28.87 6.74
CA GLU A 21 21.04 -27.55 6.49
C GLU A 21 19.56 -27.65 6.08
N ARG A 22 19.23 -28.58 5.17
CA ARG A 22 17.85 -28.84 4.74
C ARG A 22 16.97 -29.23 5.92
N ASP A 23 17.44 -30.14 6.76
CA ASP A 23 16.66 -30.64 7.89
C ASP A 23 16.47 -29.56 8.98
N MET A 24 17.47 -28.69 9.18
CA MET A 24 17.34 -27.52 10.05
C MET A 24 16.28 -26.54 9.52
N ILE A 25 16.29 -26.25 8.21
CA ILE A 25 15.29 -25.39 7.56
C ILE A 25 13.89 -26.00 7.71
N LEU A 26 13.74 -27.31 7.46
CA LEU A 26 12.47 -28.03 7.62
C LEU A 26 11.95 -27.96 9.06
N SER A 27 12.84 -28.11 10.05
CA SER A 27 12.49 -27.99 11.47
C SER A 27 12.00 -26.58 11.82
N ASN A 28 12.73 -25.55 11.39
CA ASN A 28 12.35 -24.15 11.62
C ASN A 28 11.02 -23.79 10.94
N PHE A 29 10.81 -24.27 9.71
CA PHE A 29 9.54 -24.08 9.00
C PHE A 29 8.37 -24.70 9.79
N LYS A 30 8.51 -25.93 10.29
CA LYS A 30 7.47 -26.59 11.09
C LYS A 30 7.17 -25.85 12.39
N LEU A 31 8.19 -25.34 13.08
CA LEU A 31 8.03 -24.52 14.29
C LEU A 31 7.23 -23.24 13.99
N LEU A 32 7.60 -22.53 12.92
CA LEU A 32 6.89 -21.33 12.48
C LEU A 32 5.46 -21.65 12.05
N ALA A 33 5.25 -22.70 11.26
CA ALA A 33 3.93 -23.13 10.82
C ALA A 33 3.01 -23.45 12.01
N GLY A 34 3.52 -24.14 13.03
CA GLY A 34 2.80 -24.40 14.27
C GLY A 34 2.44 -23.11 15.03
N ALA A 35 3.37 -22.17 15.15
CA ALA A 35 3.13 -20.89 15.81
C ALA A 35 2.03 -20.06 15.13
N VAL A 36 1.91 -20.16 13.81
CA VAL A 36 0.92 -19.44 12.99
C VAL A 36 -0.36 -20.27 12.77
N GLN A 37 -0.49 -21.44 13.41
CA GLN A 37 -1.63 -22.36 13.29
C GLN A 37 -1.91 -22.79 11.83
N LEU A 38 -0.87 -22.86 11.00
CA LEU A 38 -0.99 -23.36 9.64
C LEU A 38 -1.19 -24.88 9.70
N ARG A 39 -2.35 -25.37 9.23
CA ARG A 39 -2.66 -26.80 9.21
C ARG A 39 -1.78 -27.50 8.16
N ASP A 40 -0.98 -28.44 8.65
CA ASP A 40 -0.25 -29.47 7.90
C ASP A 40 0.20 -29.07 6.48
N VAL A 41 1.17 -28.14 6.43
CA VAL A 41 1.67 -27.62 5.16
C VAL A 41 2.95 -28.35 4.77
N ASP A 42 2.90 -29.08 3.66
CA ASP A 42 4.08 -29.65 3.01
C ASP A 42 5.05 -28.51 2.63
N PRO A 43 6.26 -28.44 3.22
CA PRO A 43 7.22 -27.37 2.97
C PRO A 43 7.63 -27.26 1.50
N PHE A 44 7.53 -28.37 0.74
CA PHE A 44 7.87 -28.42 -0.68
C PHE A 44 6.70 -28.04 -1.60
N LYS A 45 5.49 -27.92 -1.06
CA LYS A 45 4.28 -27.45 -1.77
C LYS A 45 3.77 -26.11 -1.24
N PHE A 46 4.51 -25.48 -0.32
CA PHE A 46 4.18 -24.17 0.20
C PHE A 46 4.24 -23.14 -0.92
N SER A 47 3.06 -22.78 -1.44
CA SER A 47 2.90 -21.64 -2.35
C SER A 47 2.53 -20.41 -1.53
N ALA A 48 3.21 -19.29 -1.76
CA ALA A 48 2.93 -18.03 -1.08
C ALA A 48 1.48 -17.54 -1.25
N THR A 49 0.72 -18.13 -2.19
CA THR A 49 -0.72 -17.90 -2.37
C THR A 49 -1.59 -18.29 -1.18
N PHE A 50 -1.14 -19.15 -0.25
CA PHE A 50 -1.95 -19.55 0.92
C PHE A 50 -2.12 -18.47 2.00
N ILE A 51 -1.41 -17.33 1.87
CA ILE A 51 -1.63 -16.16 2.73
C ILE A 51 -2.77 -15.27 2.14
N SER A 52 -3.25 -15.58 0.93
CA SER A 52 -4.46 -14.96 0.41
C SER A 52 -5.68 -15.52 1.16
N PRO A 53 -6.56 -14.66 1.71
CA PRO A 53 -7.82 -15.13 2.26
C PRO A 53 -8.56 -15.96 1.20
N SER A 54 -9.09 -17.10 1.64
CA SER A 54 -9.86 -18.03 0.82
C SER A 54 -10.90 -17.27 -0.04
N PRO A 55 -11.06 -17.62 -1.34
CA PRO A 55 -12.07 -17.01 -2.22
C PRO A 55 -13.52 -17.14 -1.72
N GLY A 56 -13.79 -17.98 -0.71
CA GLY A 56 -15.13 -18.26 -0.20
C GLY A 56 -15.79 -17.15 0.65
N ASP A 57 -15.04 -16.15 1.14
CA ASP A 57 -15.56 -15.15 2.08
C ASP A 57 -15.53 -13.70 1.55
N ARG A 58 -15.31 -13.48 0.25
CA ARG A 58 -15.32 -12.10 -0.30
C ARG A 58 -16.77 -11.64 -0.53
N PRO A 59 -17.18 -10.49 0.05
CA PRO A 59 -18.47 -9.87 -0.24
C PRO A 59 -18.71 -9.74 -1.75
N ASN A 60 -19.95 -9.95 -2.17
CA ASN A 60 -20.41 -9.77 -3.54
C ASN A 60 -21.78 -9.07 -3.55
N SER A 61 -22.25 -8.71 -4.74
CA SER A 61 -23.53 -7.99 -4.91
C SER A 61 -24.76 -8.78 -4.46
N GLU A 62 -24.67 -10.11 -4.40
CA GLU A 62 -25.79 -10.96 -3.91
C GLU A 62 -25.86 -10.97 -2.38
N THR A 63 -24.71 -10.97 -1.72
CA THR A 63 -24.60 -11.01 -0.25
C THR A 63 -24.78 -9.62 0.38
N HIS A 64 -24.42 -8.55 -0.33
CA HIS A 64 -24.54 -7.17 0.14
C HIS A 64 -25.23 -6.32 -0.94
N PRO A 65 -26.55 -6.51 -1.15
CA PRO A 65 -27.30 -5.87 -2.23
C PRO A 65 -27.41 -4.35 -2.08
N ASP A 66 -27.22 -3.84 -0.87
CA ASP A 66 -27.27 -2.41 -0.56
C ASP A 66 -26.04 -1.66 -1.12
N VAL A 67 -24.89 -2.32 -1.29
CA VAL A 67 -23.71 -1.66 -1.87
C VAL A 67 -23.97 -1.36 -3.35
N LYS A 68 -23.91 -0.08 -3.72
CA LYS A 68 -24.27 0.39 -5.08
C LYS A 68 -23.12 0.28 -6.06
N PHE A 69 -21.90 0.57 -5.61
CA PHE A 69 -20.74 0.71 -6.49
C PHE A 69 -19.78 -0.47 -6.41
N TRP A 70 -20.18 -1.64 -6.91
CA TRP A 70 -19.31 -2.82 -7.01
C TRP A 70 -18.25 -2.66 -8.08
N ASN A 71 -18.57 -1.98 -9.17
CA ASN A 71 -17.69 -1.68 -10.28
C ASN A 71 -17.49 -0.17 -10.45
N LYS A 72 -16.34 0.23 -11.00
CA LYS A 72 -16.07 1.64 -11.29
C LYS A 72 -17.07 2.24 -12.28
N SER A 73 -17.56 1.45 -13.24
CA SER A 73 -18.54 1.88 -14.24
C SER A 73 -19.84 2.33 -13.59
N GLU A 74 -20.36 1.59 -12.61
CA GLU A 74 -21.60 1.93 -11.89
C GLU A 74 -21.48 3.28 -11.19
N PHE A 75 -20.33 3.54 -10.55
CA PHE A 75 -20.05 4.84 -9.95
C PHE A 75 -19.98 5.96 -10.99
N LEU A 76 -19.34 5.73 -12.14
CA LEU A 76 -19.26 6.72 -13.21
C LEU A 76 -20.64 7.02 -13.83
N THR A 77 -21.47 6.00 -14.02
CA THR A 77 -22.85 6.17 -14.48
C THR A 77 -23.69 6.94 -13.46
N TRP A 78 -23.52 6.63 -12.16
CA TRP A 78 -24.18 7.37 -11.09
C TRP A 78 -23.75 8.84 -11.06
N LEU A 79 -22.47 9.16 -11.25
CA LEU A 79 -21.98 10.55 -11.32
C LEU A 79 -22.66 11.40 -12.40
N GLU A 80 -23.15 10.78 -13.47
CA GLU A 80 -23.86 11.46 -14.56
C GLU A 80 -25.36 11.63 -14.28
N SER A 81 -25.88 10.97 -13.24
CA SER A 81 -27.29 11.02 -12.87
C SER A 81 -27.66 12.29 -12.10
N TYR A 82 -28.95 12.64 -12.10
CA TYR A 82 -29.49 13.70 -11.25
C TYR A 82 -29.35 13.40 -9.75
N GLU A 83 -29.36 12.11 -9.37
CA GLU A 83 -29.14 11.68 -7.98
C GLU A 83 -27.77 12.16 -7.47
N ALA A 84 -26.72 12.03 -8.27
CA ALA A 84 -25.38 12.48 -7.88
C ALA A 84 -25.27 14.00 -7.73
N GLN A 85 -26.06 14.77 -8.48
CA GLN A 85 -26.07 16.23 -8.38
C GLN A 85 -26.72 16.71 -7.08
N LEU A 86 -27.68 15.93 -6.55
CA LEU A 86 -28.38 16.24 -5.30
C LEU A 86 -27.72 15.62 -4.07
N ALA A 87 -26.99 14.51 -4.23
CA ALA A 87 -26.45 13.75 -3.13
C ALA A 87 -25.16 14.39 -2.56
N ASN A 88 -25.18 14.72 -1.27
CA ASN A 88 -23.96 15.08 -0.55
C ASN A 88 -23.31 13.83 0.06
N ARG A 89 -22.47 13.14 -0.73
CA ARG A 89 -21.77 11.92 -0.30
C ARG A 89 -20.36 12.16 0.26
N GLY A 90 -19.99 13.42 0.53
CA GLY A 90 -18.70 13.77 1.14
C GLY A 90 -17.48 13.63 0.22
N LYS A 91 -16.29 13.51 0.82
CA LYS A 91 -14.99 13.62 0.12
C LYS A 91 -14.63 12.42 -0.75
N LEU A 92 -15.15 11.23 -0.41
CA LEU A 92 -14.91 9.97 -1.13
C LEU A 92 -16.25 9.33 -1.49
N PRO A 93 -17.00 9.91 -2.45
CA PRO A 93 -18.40 9.55 -2.71
C PRO A 93 -18.60 8.13 -3.25
N TYR A 94 -17.52 7.48 -3.69
CA TYR A 94 -17.51 6.09 -4.17
C TYR A 94 -17.28 5.05 -3.06
N LEU A 95 -16.92 5.49 -1.85
CA LEU A 95 -16.82 4.60 -0.70
C LEU A 95 -18.16 4.55 0.01
N GLU A 96 -18.66 3.34 0.19
CA GLU A 96 -19.96 3.07 0.80
C GLU A 96 -19.78 1.97 1.84
N GLN A 97 -20.38 2.15 3.01
CA GLN A 97 -20.49 1.10 4.02
C GLN A 97 -21.47 0.00 3.53
N GLU A 98 -21.60 -1.09 4.29
CA GLU A 98 -22.44 -2.23 3.92
C GLU A 98 -23.92 -1.86 3.68
N ASN A 99 -24.40 -0.82 4.36
CA ASN A 99 -25.76 -0.29 4.28
C ASN A 99 -25.93 0.86 3.26
N SER A 100 -25.03 0.97 2.28
CA SER A 100 -24.94 2.07 1.31
C SER A 100 -24.55 3.45 1.87
N ASP A 101 -24.32 3.60 3.18
CA ASP A 101 -24.05 4.93 3.74
C ASP A 101 -22.69 5.49 3.29
N PRO A 102 -22.58 6.81 3.04
CA PRO A 102 -21.29 7.45 2.81
C PRO A 102 -20.36 7.31 4.02
N VAL A 103 -19.07 7.17 3.75
CA VAL A 103 -18.03 7.16 4.80
C VAL A 103 -17.93 8.54 5.46
N LEU A 104 -17.89 8.54 6.79
CA LEU A 104 -17.76 9.76 7.58
C LEU A 104 -16.38 10.41 7.41
N ASP A 105 -16.30 11.72 7.65
CA ASP A 105 -15.10 12.52 7.38
C ASP A 105 -13.88 12.10 8.23
N ASP A 106 -14.11 11.70 9.47
CA ASP A 106 -13.10 11.16 10.39
C ASP A 106 -12.59 9.78 9.96
N GLU A 107 -13.49 8.91 9.48
CA GLU A 107 -13.13 7.62 8.87
C GLU A 107 -12.31 7.83 7.58
N VAL A 108 -12.66 8.81 6.74
CA VAL A 108 -11.88 9.18 5.55
C VAL A 108 -10.45 9.59 5.93
N ASP A 109 -10.28 10.34 7.02
CA ASP A 109 -8.96 10.75 7.49
C ASP A 109 -8.15 9.56 8.03
N ALA A 110 -8.80 8.62 8.73
CA ALA A 110 -8.20 7.36 9.14
C ALA A 110 -7.76 6.49 7.95
N ILE A 111 -8.61 6.37 6.92
CA ILE A 111 -8.31 5.67 5.66
C ILE A 111 -7.07 6.27 5.00
N ARG A 112 -7.04 7.60 4.84
CA ARG A 112 -5.90 8.30 4.23
C ARG A 112 -4.62 8.15 5.04
N LYS A 113 -4.72 8.10 6.37
CA LYS A 113 -3.57 7.85 7.25
C LYS A 113 -3.01 6.44 7.03
N THR A 114 -3.85 5.42 6.99
CA THR A 114 -3.44 4.04 6.67
C THR A 114 -2.84 3.95 5.27
N LEU A 115 -3.46 4.60 4.28
CA LEU A 115 -2.98 4.64 2.89
C LEU A 115 -1.54 5.17 2.79
N ARG A 116 -1.24 6.29 3.45
CA ARG A 116 0.12 6.86 3.50
C ARG A 116 1.11 5.94 4.22
N GLY A 117 0.66 5.25 5.26
CA GLY A 117 1.44 4.21 5.94
C GLY A 117 1.79 3.06 4.98
N ALA A 118 0.81 2.58 4.21
CA ALA A 118 1.01 1.52 3.22
C ALA A 118 1.97 1.94 2.10
N PHE A 119 1.90 3.19 1.62
CA PHE A 119 2.88 3.74 0.69
C PHE A 119 4.31 3.77 1.27
N SER A 120 4.43 4.12 2.56
CA SER A 120 5.71 4.11 3.26
C SER A 120 6.27 2.69 3.36
N GLU A 121 5.42 1.71 3.65
CA GLU A 121 5.81 0.31 3.70
C GLU A 121 6.25 -0.24 2.34
N LEU A 122 5.55 0.12 1.26
CA LEU A 122 5.99 -0.19 -0.10
C LEU A 122 7.39 0.35 -0.39
N ASN A 123 7.66 1.61 0.01
CA ASN A 123 8.96 2.23 -0.20
C ASN A 123 10.06 1.56 0.63
N ASN A 124 9.78 1.27 1.90
CA ASN A 124 10.73 0.59 2.80
C ASN A 124 11.15 -0.79 2.28
N ARG A 125 10.24 -1.49 1.59
CA ARG A 125 10.50 -2.80 0.97
C ARG A 125 11.07 -2.72 -0.44
N GLY A 126 11.30 -1.52 -0.99
CA GLY A 126 11.76 -1.34 -2.38
C GLY A 126 10.72 -1.73 -3.43
N LEU A 127 9.43 -1.76 -3.06
CA LEU A 127 8.30 -2.13 -3.92
C LEU A 127 7.52 -0.92 -4.44
N ALA A 128 7.85 0.29 -4.00
CA ALA A 128 7.18 1.52 -4.43
C ALA A 128 7.47 1.81 -5.91
N PRO A 129 6.46 1.86 -6.78
CA PRO A 129 6.68 2.00 -8.22
C PRO A 129 6.94 3.46 -8.60
N ALA A 130 7.59 3.69 -9.75
CA ALA A 130 7.75 5.04 -10.27
C ALA A 130 6.41 5.70 -10.63
N ARG A 131 5.46 4.91 -11.14
CA ARG A 131 4.08 5.30 -11.46
C ARG A 131 3.15 4.28 -10.83
N TRP A 132 2.03 4.72 -10.28
CA TRP A 132 1.11 3.81 -9.59
C TRP A 132 0.61 2.66 -10.47
N GLY A 133 0.37 2.92 -11.77
CA GLY A 133 -0.02 1.88 -12.74
C GLY A 133 1.04 0.80 -13.00
N ASN A 134 2.27 0.96 -12.52
CA ASN A 134 3.35 -0.02 -12.63
C ASN A 134 3.61 -0.76 -11.31
N LEU A 135 2.65 -0.73 -10.37
CA LEU A 135 2.76 -1.49 -9.13
C LEU A 135 2.86 -2.99 -9.42
N THR A 136 3.82 -3.66 -8.79
CA THR A 136 4.01 -5.12 -8.96
C THR A 136 2.88 -5.90 -8.31
N ALA A 137 2.74 -7.19 -8.66
CA ALA A 137 1.79 -8.09 -8.00
C ALA A 137 2.04 -8.14 -6.48
N SER A 138 3.30 -8.32 -6.06
CA SER A 138 3.66 -8.32 -4.63
C SER A 138 3.35 -7.00 -3.93
N GLY A 139 3.54 -5.85 -4.60
CA GLY A 139 3.16 -4.54 -4.07
C GLY A 139 1.64 -4.38 -3.95
N THR A 140 0.91 -4.94 -4.91
CA THR A 140 -0.56 -4.95 -4.92
C THR A 140 -1.11 -5.78 -3.77
N ASP A 141 -0.59 -7.00 -3.57
CA ASP A 141 -0.99 -7.88 -2.47
C ASP A 141 -0.71 -7.25 -1.10
N LEU A 142 0.46 -6.60 -0.95
CA LEU A 142 0.80 -5.90 0.28
C LEU A 142 -0.16 -4.71 0.54
N MET A 143 -0.43 -3.91 -0.50
CA MET A 143 -1.33 -2.77 -0.40
C MET A 143 -2.75 -3.19 -0.02
N ASN A 144 -3.30 -4.17 -0.74
CA ASN A 144 -4.61 -4.72 -0.48
C ASN A 144 -4.66 -5.34 0.93
N GLY A 145 -3.66 -6.13 1.32
CA GLY A 145 -3.60 -6.76 2.63
C GLY A 145 -3.59 -5.76 3.79
N ILE A 146 -2.83 -4.66 3.70
CA ILE A 146 -2.81 -3.61 4.72
C ILE A 146 -4.15 -2.89 4.78
N MET A 147 -4.68 -2.50 3.62
CA MET A 147 -5.85 -1.63 3.53
C MET A 147 -7.15 -2.39 3.81
N GLU A 148 -7.36 -3.57 3.25
CA GLU A 148 -8.56 -4.39 3.49
C GLU A 148 -8.61 -4.92 4.93
N LYS A 149 -7.46 -5.17 5.56
CA LYS A 149 -7.40 -5.57 6.99
C LYS A 149 -7.79 -4.42 7.92
N ALA A 150 -7.32 -3.20 7.63
CA ALA A 150 -7.61 -2.04 8.47
C ALA A 150 -9.01 -1.45 8.19
N HIS A 151 -9.46 -1.52 6.94
CA HIS A 151 -10.66 -0.88 6.43
C HIS A 151 -11.43 -1.87 5.53
N PRO A 152 -12.29 -2.72 6.11
CA PRO A 152 -13.01 -3.77 5.37
C PRO A 152 -13.86 -3.27 4.19
N ILE A 153 -14.22 -1.98 4.17
CA ILE A 153 -14.92 -1.30 3.07
C ILE A 153 -14.26 -1.51 1.69
N PHE A 154 -12.93 -1.70 1.64
CA PHE A 154 -12.24 -1.97 0.38
C PHE A 154 -12.49 -3.37 -0.18
N ARG A 155 -13.03 -4.28 0.64
CA ARG A 155 -13.51 -5.61 0.18
C ARG A 155 -14.83 -5.51 -0.59
N LEU A 156 -15.63 -4.47 -0.33
CA LEU A 156 -16.90 -4.16 -1.00
C LEU A 156 -16.68 -3.55 -2.40
N ALA A 157 -15.87 -4.22 -3.21
CA ALA A 157 -15.51 -3.78 -4.56
C ALA A 157 -14.97 -4.95 -5.38
N ASN A 158 -15.36 -5.00 -6.65
CA ASN A 158 -14.77 -5.92 -7.61
C ASN A 158 -13.35 -5.49 -7.97
N ASN A 159 -12.43 -6.44 -7.98
CA ASN A 159 -11.03 -6.23 -8.36
C ASN A 159 -10.32 -5.09 -7.59
N GLY A 160 -10.78 -4.76 -6.37
CA GLY A 160 -10.20 -3.71 -5.54
C GLY A 160 -10.25 -2.30 -6.16
N TRP A 161 -11.20 -2.03 -7.08
CA TRP A 161 -11.18 -0.79 -7.87
C TRP A 161 -11.26 0.48 -7.02
N LYS A 162 -12.00 0.44 -5.88
CA LYS A 162 -12.12 1.57 -4.95
C LYS A 162 -10.76 1.97 -4.37
N LEU A 163 -9.99 0.99 -3.90
CA LEU A 163 -8.66 1.22 -3.36
C LEU A 163 -7.68 1.67 -4.46
N HIS A 164 -7.74 1.03 -5.62
CA HIS A 164 -6.91 1.42 -6.76
C HIS A 164 -7.19 2.87 -7.19
N HIS A 165 -8.46 3.27 -7.23
CA HIS A 165 -8.85 4.64 -7.57
C HIS A 165 -8.36 5.66 -6.54
N LEU A 166 -8.51 5.36 -5.23
CA LEU A 166 -7.98 6.19 -4.15
C LEU A 166 -6.45 6.36 -4.24
N ALA A 167 -5.76 5.28 -4.56
CA ALA A 167 -4.30 5.30 -4.62
C ALA A 167 -3.77 6.05 -5.85
N ILE A 168 -4.43 5.94 -7.02
CA ILE A 168 -4.08 6.73 -8.21
C ILE A 168 -4.09 8.23 -7.91
N SER A 169 -5.10 8.74 -7.22
CA SER A 169 -5.22 10.16 -6.91
C SER A 169 -4.25 10.62 -5.82
N SER A 170 -3.93 9.75 -4.86
CA SER A 170 -3.14 10.11 -3.68
C SER A 170 -1.63 9.86 -3.83
N TYR A 171 -1.23 8.87 -4.63
CA TYR A 171 0.15 8.43 -4.72
C TYR A 171 1.12 9.48 -5.31
N PRO A 172 0.80 10.21 -6.40
CA PRO A 172 1.75 11.15 -6.99
C PRO A 172 2.16 12.28 -6.04
N SER A 173 1.21 12.81 -5.25
CA SER A 173 1.48 13.86 -4.28
C SER A 173 2.34 13.33 -3.11
N TRP A 174 2.05 12.12 -2.62
CA TRP A 174 2.86 11.48 -1.60
C TRP A 174 4.29 11.21 -2.09
N ARG A 175 4.45 10.61 -3.27
CA ARG A 175 5.76 10.26 -3.86
C ARG A 175 6.66 11.48 -4.02
N ARG A 176 6.12 12.58 -4.55
CA ARG A 176 6.86 13.83 -4.72
C ARG A 176 7.44 14.30 -3.38
N ASN A 177 6.64 14.26 -2.33
CA ASN A 177 7.02 14.75 -1.00
C ASN A 177 7.98 13.83 -0.23
N HIS A 178 7.97 12.52 -0.49
CA HIS A 178 8.70 11.54 0.32
C HIS A 178 9.88 10.87 -0.40
N ILE A 179 9.84 10.76 -1.72
CA ILE A 179 10.88 10.08 -2.51
C ILE A 179 11.73 11.10 -3.26
N GLU A 180 11.09 11.99 -4.04
CA GLU A 180 11.81 12.92 -4.92
C GLU A 180 12.48 14.05 -4.13
N ASN A 181 11.77 14.63 -3.17
CA ASN A 181 12.28 15.73 -2.34
C ASN A 181 13.27 15.27 -1.25
N ALA A 182 13.32 13.97 -0.94
CA ALA A 182 14.28 13.44 0.03
C ALA A 182 15.74 13.60 -0.48
N GLY A 183 15.99 13.33 -1.77
CA GLY A 183 17.32 13.49 -2.37
C GLY A 183 17.76 14.95 -2.53
N ALA A 184 16.83 15.89 -2.70
CA ALA A 184 17.14 17.32 -2.79
C ALA A 184 17.63 17.91 -1.46
N ASN A 185 17.15 17.37 -0.32
CA ASN A 185 17.51 17.85 1.01
C ASN A 185 18.87 17.34 1.53
N GLU A 186 19.37 16.22 1.02
CA GLU A 186 20.73 15.76 1.36
C GLU A 186 21.81 16.63 0.69
N ASN A 187 21.57 17.06 -0.55
CA ASN A 187 22.49 17.95 -1.28
C ASN A 187 22.52 19.37 -0.70
N SER A 188 21.43 19.86 -0.10
CA SER A 188 21.40 21.17 0.56
C SER A 188 22.05 21.15 1.96
N LYS A 189 22.03 20.02 2.68
CA LYS A 189 22.83 19.84 3.92
C LYS A 189 24.33 19.78 3.65
N LYS A 190 24.76 19.10 2.58
CA LYS A 190 26.18 19.04 2.18
C LYS A 190 26.75 20.40 1.78
N ARG A 191 25.93 21.28 1.17
CA ARG A 191 26.27 22.68 0.85
C ARG A 191 26.32 23.61 2.06
N LYS A 192 25.62 23.30 3.16
CA LYS A 192 25.64 24.11 4.39
C LYS A 192 26.82 23.77 5.32
N GLN A 193 27.35 22.55 5.24
CA GLN A 193 28.54 22.16 6.02
C GLN A 193 29.86 22.71 5.46
N SER A 194 29.93 23.10 4.19
CA SER A 194 31.13 23.72 3.61
C SER A 194 31.20 25.24 3.77
N ALA A 195 30.25 25.86 4.45
CA ALA A 195 30.14 27.32 4.56
C ALA A 195 29.96 27.85 6.00
N SER A 196 30.16 27.02 7.02
CA SER A 196 29.97 27.43 8.42
C SER A 196 31.15 27.01 9.30
N SER A 197 32.30 27.64 9.07
CA SER A 197 33.36 27.75 10.07
C SER A 197 33.75 29.21 10.26
N GLU A 198 32.79 30.09 10.57
CA GLU A 198 33.10 31.27 11.39
C GLU A 198 31.84 31.93 11.98
N SER A 199 31.97 32.32 13.24
CA SER A 199 31.17 33.29 14.00
C SER A 199 29.87 32.81 14.66
N ILE A 200 30.03 32.54 15.97
CA ILE A 200 29.01 32.51 17.01
C ILE A 200 28.45 33.93 17.22
N LYS A 201 27.11 34.09 17.32
CA LYS A 201 26.43 34.84 18.41
C LYS A 201 24.89 34.75 18.37
N SER A 202 24.36 34.51 19.58
CA SER A 202 23.07 34.90 20.19
C SER A 202 21.73 34.36 19.65
N GLU A 203 21.24 33.32 20.33
CA GLU A 203 19.96 33.19 21.05
C GLU A 203 18.94 34.34 20.96
N VAL A 204 17.72 34.05 20.47
CA VAL A 204 16.42 34.48 21.07
C VAL A 204 15.36 33.42 20.76
N ASN A 205 14.67 33.00 21.82
CA ASN A 205 13.55 32.07 21.87
C ASN A 205 12.25 32.87 21.68
N GLU A 206 11.42 32.55 20.68
CA GLU A 206 10.04 33.05 20.66
C GLU A 206 9.06 31.98 20.11
N LYS A 207 8.28 31.44 21.03
CA LYS A 207 7.13 30.57 20.76
C LYS A 207 6.07 31.37 20.00
N LYS A 208 5.66 30.90 18.82
CA LYS A 208 4.43 31.37 18.18
C LYS A 208 3.64 30.20 17.62
N ILE A 209 2.77 29.67 18.46
CA ILE A 209 1.61 28.88 18.05
C ILE A 209 0.72 29.82 17.22
N LYS A 210 0.57 29.51 15.93
CA LYS A 210 -0.47 30.12 15.08
C LYS A 210 -1.17 29.04 14.27
N GLY A 211 -2.40 28.76 14.71
CA GLY A 211 -3.57 28.29 13.96
C GLY A 211 -3.35 27.37 12.76
N MET A 212 -3.58 26.08 12.97
CA MET A 212 -3.99 25.18 11.90
C MET A 212 -5.44 25.50 11.53
N ASN A 213 -5.65 26.33 10.52
CA ASN A 213 -6.85 26.28 9.69
C ASN A 213 -6.51 25.41 8.48
N LEU A 214 -6.79 24.11 8.58
CA LEU A 214 -6.74 23.18 7.45
C LEU A 214 -8.17 23.01 6.88
N THR A 215 -8.64 24.05 6.21
CA THR A 215 -9.71 23.90 5.21
C THR A 215 -9.00 23.70 3.88
N TYR A 216 -8.83 22.44 3.44
CA TYR A 216 -8.39 22.16 2.08
C TYR A 216 -9.63 22.14 1.17
N PRO A 217 -9.82 23.13 0.28
CA PRO A 217 -10.72 22.95 -0.84
C PRO A 217 -10.15 21.85 -1.74
N ILE A 218 -11.04 21.05 -2.32
CA ILE A 218 -10.73 20.13 -3.41
C ILE A 218 -9.79 20.84 -4.38
N ASN A 219 -8.60 20.29 -4.59
CA ASN A 219 -7.59 20.91 -5.42
C ASN A 219 -8.16 21.01 -6.84
N VAL A 220 -8.50 22.23 -7.26
CA VAL A 220 -9.06 22.54 -8.58
C VAL A 220 -8.15 21.99 -9.69
N ALA A 221 -6.85 21.83 -9.43
CA ALA A 221 -5.92 21.19 -10.36
C ALA A 221 -6.26 19.71 -10.65
N ASP A 222 -6.76 18.95 -9.67
CA ASP A 222 -7.12 17.54 -9.86
C ASP A 222 -8.44 17.40 -10.64
N PHE A 223 -9.38 18.34 -10.44
CA PHE A 223 -10.63 18.41 -11.20
C PHE A 223 -10.39 18.87 -12.65
N LEU A 224 -9.48 19.84 -12.86
CA LEU A 224 -9.08 20.29 -14.19
C LEU A 224 -8.27 19.25 -14.95
N GLN A 225 -7.44 18.44 -14.28
CA GLN A 225 -6.74 17.30 -14.90
C GLN A 225 -7.73 16.24 -15.40
N LEU A 226 -8.83 16.01 -14.66
CA LEU A 226 -9.90 15.09 -15.05
C LEU A 226 -10.68 15.59 -16.27
N ILE A 227 -10.93 16.90 -16.36
CA ILE A 227 -11.61 17.54 -17.51
C ILE A 227 -10.70 17.59 -18.74
N LEU A 228 -9.42 17.97 -18.56
CA LEU A 228 -8.44 18.03 -19.66
C LEU A 228 -8.18 16.66 -20.29
N TRP A 229 -8.18 15.59 -19.50
CA TRP A 229 -8.08 14.22 -20.01
C TRP A 229 -9.30 13.81 -20.86
N ARG A 230 -10.49 14.35 -20.60
CA ARG A 230 -11.73 14.06 -21.34
C ARG A 230 -11.88 14.87 -22.64
N LEU A 231 -11.18 15.99 -22.79
CA LEU A 231 -11.21 16.84 -24.01
C LEU A 231 -10.17 16.43 -25.07
N LEU A 232 -9.31 15.46 -24.76
CA LEU A 232 -8.24 14.95 -25.64
C LEU A 232 -8.53 13.54 -26.20
N GLN A 233 -9.75 13.03 -26.04
CA GLN A 233 -10.30 11.85 -26.73
C GLN A 233 -11.40 12.29 -27.70
#